data_AF-A0A525BVP4-F1
#
_entry.id   AF-A0A525BVP4-F1
#
_cell.length_a   1.000
_cell.length_b   1.000
_cell.length_c   1.000
_cell.angle_alpha   90.00
_cell.angle_beta   90.00
_cell.angle_gamma   90.00
#
_symmetry.space_group_name_H-M   'P 1'
#
loop_
_entity.id
_entity.type
_entity.pdbx_description
1 polymer ?
#
loop_
_entity_poly.entity_id
_entity_poly.type
_entity_poly.pdbx_seq_one_letter_code
_entity_poly.pdbx_strand_id
1 'polypeptide(L)' 'MQRFERKQRTFGPANSLSRQTAIAGLIVLIVIAAGVTGYSLIEGWSLADAFYMTIITITTTGFHEVHPLSESGRI' A
#
# COMPACT_ATOMS: atom_id res chain seq x y z
N MET A 1 24.25 -19.55 35.72
CA MET A 1 23.09 -19.81 34.85
C MET A 1 22.08 -18.66 35.04
N GLN A 2 22.22 -17.59 34.26
CA GLN A 2 21.45 -16.35 34.40
C GLN A 2 20.10 -16.52 33.69
N ARG A 3 19.02 -16.55 34.48
CA ARG A 3 17.65 -16.65 33.98
C ARG A 3 17.35 -15.42 33.12
N PHE A 4 17.02 -15.72 31.87
CA PHE A 4 16.47 -14.80 30.88
C PHE A 4 15.17 -14.16 31.39
N GLU A 5 15.30 -12.99 32.00
CA GLU A 5 14.21 -12.05 32.20
C GLU A 5 13.82 -11.50 30.83
N ARG A 6 13.01 -12.26 30.08
CA ARG A 6 12.28 -11.75 28.93
C ARG A 6 11.37 -10.63 29.43
N LYS A 7 11.89 -9.40 29.37
CA LYS A 7 11.10 -8.18 29.42
C LYS A 7 10.07 -8.28 28.30
N GLN A 8 8.88 -8.74 28.68
CA GLN A 8 7.72 -8.85 27.82
C GLN A 8 7.58 -7.50 27.14
N ARG A 9 7.80 -7.48 25.82
CA ARG A 9 7.45 -6.34 24.98
C ARG A 9 5.97 -6.13 25.21
N THR A 10 5.67 -5.10 25.98
CA THR A 10 4.34 -4.71 26.39
C THR A 10 3.49 -4.59 25.13
N PHE A 11 2.55 -5.51 24.96
CA PHE A 11 1.42 -5.32 24.07
C PHE A 11 0.76 -4.00 24.49
N GLY A 12 0.85 -3.00 23.62
CA GLY A 12 0.30 -1.67 23.87
C GLY A 12 -1.21 -1.73 24.12
N PRO A 13 -1.78 -0.71 24.81
CA PRO A 13 -3.15 -0.73 25.27
C PRO A 13 -4.14 -0.93 24.11
N ALA A 14 -5.14 -1.78 24.33
CA ALA A 14 -6.11 -2.26 23.34
C ALA A 14 -7.03 -1.17 22.73
N ASN A 15 -6.83 0.10 23.04
CA ASN A 15 -7.55 1.26 22.49
C ASN A 15 -6.65 2.27 21.73
N SER A 16 -5.31 2.18 21.83
CA SER A 16 -4.40 2.95 20.97
C SER A 16 -4.11 2.24 19.64
N LEU A 17 -4.42 0.94 19.58
CA LEU A 17 -4.33 0.11 18.37
C LEU A 17 -5.37 0.51 17.31
N SER A 18 -6.61 0.79 17.70
CA SER A 18 -7.69 1.13 16.76
C SER A 18 -7.38 2.38 15.94
N ARG A 19 -6.86 3.43 16.57
CA ARG A 19 -6.47 4.68 15.90
C ARG A 19 -5.25 4.49 15.00
N GLN A 20 -4.23 3.76 15.46
CA GLN A 20 -3.01 3.52 14.67
C GLN A 20 -3.30 2.62 13.47
N THR A 21 -4.10 1.57 13.63
CA THR A 21 -4.55 0.70 12.54
C THR A 21 -5.47 1.46 11.57
N ALA A 22 -6.35 2.34 12.06
CA ALA A 22 -7.18 3.18 11.20
C ALA A 22 -6.33 4.17 10.38
N ILE A 23 -5.30 4.77 10.96
CA ILE A 23 -4.37 5.65 10.23
C ILE A 23 -3.61 4.85 9.16
N ALA A 24 -3.09 3.66 9.50
CA ALA A 24 -2.41 2.81 8.53
C ALA A 24 -3.34 2.41 7.38
N GLY A 25 -4.58 2.00 7.68
CA GLY A 25 -5.59 1.68 6.67
C GLY A 25 -5.95 2.89 5.79
N LEU A 26 -6.07 4.08 6.39
CA LEU A 26 -6.32 5.32 5.66
C LEU A 26 -5.17 5.67 4.72
N ILE A 27 -3.91 5.53 5.16
CA ILE A 27 -2.74 5.75 4.31
C ILE A 27 -2.76 4.80 3.12
N VAL A 28 -3.03 3.51 3.34
CA VAL A 28 -3.13 2.53 2.25
C VAL A 28 -4.23 2.91 1.27
N LEU A 29 -5.41 3.33 1.75
CA LEU A 29 -6.50 3.80 0.89
C LEU A 29 -6.11 5.03 0.07
N ILE A 30 -5.39 5.98 0.67
CA ILE A 30 -4.90 7.17 -0.03
C ILE A 30 -3.90 6.78 -1.11
N VAL A 31 -2.96 5.89 -0.82
CA VAL A 31 -1.98 5.40 -1.82
C VAL A 31 -2.69 4.70 -2.97
N ILE A 32 -3.69 3.85 -2.68
CA ILE A 32 -4.48 3.17 -3.70
C ILE A 32 -5.24 4.20 -4.57
N ALA A 33 -5.92 5.15 -3.94
CA ALA A 33 -6.66 6.19 -4.67
C ALA A 33 -5.74 7.06 -5.53
N ALA A 34 -4.57 7.42 -5.02
CA ALA A 34 -3.56 8.18 -5.76
C ALA A 34 -3.03 7.38 -6.96
N GLY A 35 -2.69 6.11 -6.78
CA GLY A 35 -2.24 5.24 -7.87
C GLY A 35 -3.30 5.05 -8.95
N VAL A 36 -4.54 4.72 -8.56
CA VAL A 36 -5.67 4.55 -9.50
C VAL A 36 -5.92 5.82 -10.29
N THR A 37 -5.94 6.97 -9.61
CA THR A 37 -6.18 8.26 -10.27
C THR A 37 -5.00 8.64 -11.16
N GLY A 38 -3.76 8.37 -10.73
CA GLY A 38 -2.56 8.59 -11.53
C GLY A 38 -2.57 7.79 -12.82
N TYR A 39 -2.75 6.47 -12.74
CA TYR A 39 -2.80 5.62 -13.93
C TYR A 39 -4.01 5.94 -14.82
N SER A 40 -5.17 6.27 -14.26
CA SER A 40 -6.34 6.60 -15.07
C SER A 40 -6.22 7.95 -15.79
N LEU A 41 -5.61 8.96 -15.15
CA LEU A 41 -5.45 10.29 -15.75
C LEU A 41 -4.23 10.40 -16.67
N ILE A 42 -3.10 9.79 -16.31
CA ILE A 42 -1.84 9.88 -17.07
C ILE A 42 -1.86 8.92 -18.25
N GLU A 43 -2.27 7.67 -18.01
CA GLU A 43 -2.22 6.61 -19.03
C GLU A 43 -3.57 6.38 -19.71
N GLY A 44 -4.65 7.01 -19.24
CA GLY A 44 -5.99 6.82 -19.80
C GLY A 44 -6.56 5.43 -19.56
N TRP A 45 -5.98 4.66 -18.63
CA TRP A 45 -6.38 3.29 -18.38
C TRP A 45 -7.75 3.21 -17.70
N SER A 46 -8.43 2.08 -17.93
CA SER A 46 -9.67 1.78 -17.22
C SER A 46 -9.44 1.74 -15.71
N LEU A 47 -10.46 2.08 -14.91
CA LEU A 47 -10.34 2.05 -13.45
C LEU A 47 -9.92 0.67 -12.91
N ALA A 48 -10.33 -0.41 -13.58
CA ALA A 48 -9.96 -1.78 -13.23
C ALA A 48 -8.47 -2.05 -13.47
N ASP A 49 -7.94 -1.62 -14.62
CA ASP A 49 -6.52 -1.80 -14.98
C ASP A 49 -5.63 -0.93 -14.09
N ALA A 50 -6.04 0.32 -13.84
CA ALA A 50 -5.36 1.24 -12.93
C ALA A 50 -5.33 0.72 -11.48
N PHE A 51 -6.44 0.13 -11.02
CA PHE A 51 -6.50 -0.52 -9.72
C PHE A 51 -5.60 -1.75 -9.64
N TYR A 52 -5.64 -2.63 -10.64
CA TYR A 52 -4.78 -3.79 -10.70
C TYR A 52 -3.30 -3.40 -10.68
N MET A 53 -2.89 -2.42 -11.49
CA MET A 53 -1.50 -1.94 -11.52
C MET A 53 -1.07 -1.32 -10.20
N THR A 54 -1.95 -0.57 -9.55
CA THR A 54 -1.68 -0.03 -8.21
C THR A 54 -1.47 -1.14 -7.18
N ILE A 55 -2.32 -2.17 -7.18
CA ILE A 55 -2.22 -3.30 -6.23
C ILE A 55 -0.90 -4.06 -6.41
N ILE A 56 -0.58 -4.51 -7.64
CA ILE A 56 0.64 -5.32 -7.86
C ILE A 56 1.93 -4.54 -7.53
N THR A 57 1.88 -3.21 -7.60
CA THR A 57 2.99 -2.31 -7.27
C THR A 57 3.17 -2.20 -5.75
N ILE A 58 2.09 -1.92 -5.01
CA ILE A 58 2.17 -1.79 -3.54
C ILE A 58 2.42 -3.13 -2.85
N THR A 59 1.96 -4.25 -3.43
CA THR A 59 2.26 -5.60 -2.95
C THR A 59 3.61 -6.12 -3.42
N THR A 60 4.38 -5.29 -4.15
CA THR A 60 5.69 -5.60 -4.73
C THR A 60 5.68 -6.90 -5.53
N THR A 61 4.54 -7.28 -6.08
CA THR A 61 4.42 -8.50 -6.89
C THR A 61 5.02 -8.28 -8.26
N GLY A 62 4.85 -7.07 -8.83
CA GLY A 62 5.60 -6.62 -9.99
C GLY A 62 5.45 -7.50 -11.23
N PHE A 63 4.22 -7.86 -11.58
CA PHE A 63 3.94 -8.48 -12.89
C PHE A 63 4.22 -7.50 -14.04
N HIS A 64 4.22 -8.00 -15.27
CA HIS A 64 4.30 -7.16 -16.46
C HIS A 64 3.12 -6.17 -16.51
N GLU A 65 3.38 -4.99 -17.06
CA GLU A 65 2.40 -3.91 -17.20
C GLU A 65 1.14 -4.43 -17.93
N VAL A 66 -0.06 -4.08 -17.46
CA VAL A 66 -1.32 -4.50 -18.11
C VAL A 66 -1.41 -3.92 -19.52
N HIS A 67 -0.91 -2.69 -19.68
CA HIS A 67 -0.74 -1.97 -20.93
C HIS A 67 0.65 -1.33 -20.95
N PRO A 68 1.24 -1.06 -22.12
CA PRO A 68 2.53 -0.38 -22.20
C PRO A 68 2.43 1.02 -21.58
N LEU A 69 3.28 1.29 -20.58
CA LEU A 69 3.41 2.62 -19.97
C LEU A 69 3.96 3.63 -20.96
N SER A 70 3.37 4.82 -20.95
CA SER A 70 3.93 6.00 -21.59
C SER A 70 5.23 6.45 -20.91
N GLU A 71 6.02 7.27 -21.61
CA GLU A 71 7.23 7.87 -21.03
C GLU A 71 6.92 8.70 -19.77
N SER A 72 5.74 9.33 -19.73
CA SER A 72 5.27 10.15 -18.61
C SER A 72 4.87 9.34 -17.37
N GLY A 73 4.40 8.09 -17.54
CA GLY A 73 4.09 7.21 -16.41
C GLY A 73 5.31 6.50 -15.83
N ARG A 74 6.45 6.51 -16.54
CA ARG A 74 7.69 5.86 -16.11
C ARG A 74 8.61 6.74 -15.24
N ILE A 75 8.51 8.06 -15.40
CA ILE A 75 9.35 9.07 -14.72
C ILE A 75 8.68 9.60 -13.46
#